data_AF-A0A6P4F1N4-F1
#
_entry.id   AF-A0A6P4F1N4-F1
#
_cell.length_a   1.000
_cell.length_b   1.000
_cell.length_c   1.000
_cell.angle_alpha   90.00
_cell.angle_beta   90.00
_cell.angle_gamma   90.00
#
_symmetry.space_group_name_H-M   'P 1'
#
loop_
_entity.id
_entity.type
_entity.pdbx_description
1 polymer ?
#
loop_
_entity_poly.entity_id
_entity_poly.type
_entity_poly.pdbx_seq_one_letter_code
_entity_poly.pdbx_strand_id
1 'polypeptide(L)'
;MKINEEVIFTDQLLHHRSVGSQIEETRRSWEERCSWFPAAQRELYGRYSQIYKECLRTYGNDHFEYYASRNRLREEYRVNTNSYRDRQARDSQISMDHINFYKASKTSNSEYGSVRPMHLFKVF
;
A
#
# COMPACT_ATOMS: atom_id res chain seq x y z
N MET A 1 14.02 -40.49 -15.46
CA MET A 1 13.13 -39.35 -15.75
C MET A 1 13.02 -39.28 -17.26
N LYS A 2 11.89 -39.72 -17.84
CA LYS A 2 11.72 -39.65 -19.30
C LYS A 2 11.59 -38.17 -19.66
N ILE A 3 12.57 -37.65 -20.39
CA ILE A 3 12.44 -36.37 -21.09
C ILE A 3 11.41 -36.67 -22.17
N ASN A 4 10.16 -36.30 -21.93
CA ASN A 4 9.19 -36.23 -23.01
C ASN A 4 9.65 -35.05 -23.87
N GLU A 5 10.40 -35.33 -24.94
CA GLU A 5 10.57 -34.37 -26.03
C GLU A 5 9.17 -34.10 -26.56
N GLU A 6 8.52 -33.04 -26.07
CA GLU A 6 7.30 -32.54 -26.70
C GLU A 6 7.67 -32.20 -28.14
N VAL A 7 7.23 -33.04 -29.08
CA VAL A 7 7.33 -32.78 -30.50
C VAL A 7 6.42 -31.59 -30.76
N ILE A 8 7.01 -30.39 -30.83
CA ILE A 8 6.27 -29.18 -31.12
C ILE A 8 5.82 -29.27 -32.58
N PHE A 9 4.50 -29.29 -32.76
CA PHE A 9 3.91 -29.32 -34.09
C PHE A 9 3.99 -27.93 -34.74
N THR A 10 3.98 -27.89 -36.06
CA THR A 10 4.12 -26.65 -36.84
C THR A 10 3.00 -25.64 -36.55
N ASP A 11 1.80 -26.13 -36.23
CA ASP A 11 0.66 -25.30 -35.84
C ASP A 11 0.88 -24.58 -34.50
N GLN A 12 1.46 -25.27 -33.52
CA GLN A 12 1.83 -24.70 -32.22
C GLN A 12 2.88 -23.60 -32.40
N LEU A 13 3.89 -23.81 -33.26
CA LEU A 13 4.88 -22.78 -33.59
C LEU A 13 4.24 -21.55 -34.26
N LEU A 14 3.32 -21.76 -35.21
CA LEU A 14 2.60 -20.66 -35.87
C LEU A 14 1.70 -19.90 -34.90
N HIS A 15 1.04 -20.60 -33.99
CA HIS A 15 0.23 -19.99 -32.94
C HIS A 15 1.08 -19.13 -32.00
N HIS A 16 2.21 -19.68 -31.51
CA HIS A 16 3.14 -18.94 -30.66
C HIS A 16 3.70 -17.69 -31.35
N ARG A 17 4.03 -17.78 -32.65
CA ARG A 17 4.46 -16.62 -33.43
C ARG A 17 3.36 -15.55 -33.53
N SER A 18 2.12 -15.95 -33.82
CA SER A 18 0.99 -15.03 -33.93
C SER A 18 0.74 -14.29 -32.61
N VAL A 19 0.69 -15.05 -31.50
CA VAL A 19 0.52 -14.48 -30.15
C VAL A 19 1.67 -13.54 -29.82
N GLY A 20 2.92 -13.92 -30.13
CA GLY A 20 4.10 -13.07 -29.93
C GLY A 20 3.99 -11.74 -30.68
N SER A 21 3.67 -11.78 -31.99
CA SER A 21 3.47 -10.57 -32.80
C SER A 21 2.37 -9.67 -32.23
N GLN A 22 1.26 -10.27 -31.77
CA GLN A 22 0.14 -9.50 -31.24
C GLN A 22 0.45 -8.85 -29.89
N ILE A 23 1.29 -9.49 -29.06
CA ILE A 23 1.83 -8.88 -27.83
C ILE A 23 2.71 -7.68 -28.17
N GLU A 24 3.60 -7.80 -29.16
CA GLU A 24 4.47 -6.70 -29.60
C GLU A 24 3.69 -5.52 -30.16
N GLU A 25 2.68 -5.77 -31.00
CA GLU A 25 1.80 -4.73 -31.54
C GLU A 25 1.00 -4.04 -30.44
N THR A 26 0.49 -4.79 -29.47
CA THR A 26 -0.22 -4.24 -28.31
C THR A 26 0.71 -3.35 -27.49
N ARG A 27 1.95 -3.81 -27.24
CA ARG A 27 2.95 -3.04 -26.51
C ARG A 27 3.32 -1.75 -27.24
N ARG A 28 3.58 -1.81 -28.55
CA ARG A 28 3.87 -0.62 -29.37
C ARG A 28 2.71 0.37 -29.34
N SER A 29 1.49 -0.12 -29.52
CA SER A 29 0.28 0.70 -29.48
C SER A 29 0.10 1.39 -28.13
N TRP A 30 0.41 0.68 -27.03
CA TRP A 30 0.38 1.26 -25.68
C TRP A 30 1.48 2.30 -25.49
N GLU A 31 2.71 2.04 -25.96
CA GLU A 31 3.83 2.98 -25.87
C GLU A 31 3.55 4.27 -26.66
N GLU A 32 2.96 4.17 -27.85
CA GLU A 32 2.62 5.32 -28.69
C GLU A 32 1.46 6.16 -28.13
N ARG A 33 0.42 5.51 -27.58
CA ARG A 33 -0.84 6.19 -27.24
C ARG A 33 -1.04 6.44 -25.76
N CYS A 34 -0.47 5.59 -24.90
CA CYS A 34 -0.81 5.51 -23.48
C CYS A 34 0.39 5.66 -22.54
N SER A 35 1.63 5.72 -23.06
CA SER A 35 2.84 5.84 -22.22
C SER A 35 2.86 7.06 -21.32
N TRP A 36 2.18 8.14 -21.70
CA TRP A 36 2.05 9.37 -20.91
C TRP A 36 1.17 9.19 -19.66
N PHE A 37 0.22 8.25 -19.69
CA PHE A 37 -0.83 8.13 -18.69
C PHE A 37 -0.28 7.84 -17.28
N PRO A 38 0.65 6.88 -17.06
CA PRO A 38 1.22 6.65 -15.74
C PRO A 38 1.94 7.87 -15.15
N ALA A 39 2.62 8.67 -15.99
CA ALA A 39 3.31 9.87 -15.56
C ALA A 39 2.31 10.95 -15.12
N ALA A 40 1.29 11.22 -15.94
CA ALA A 40 0.23 12.17 -15.62
C ALA A 40 -0.58 11.73 -14.38
N GLN A 41 -0.90 10.44 -14.25
CA GLN A 41 -1.60 9.91 -13.08
C GLN A 41 -0.78 10.12 -11.80
N ARG A 42 0.55 9.92 -11.85
CA ARG A 42 1.44 10.16 -10.71
C ARG A 42 1.46 11.64 -10.32
N GLU A 43 1.51 12.54 -11.30
CA GLU A 43 1.47 13.99 -11.05
C GLU A 43 0.16 14.40 -10.38
N LEU A 44 -0.98 13.93 -10.90
CA LEU A 44 -2.30 14.20 -10.33
C LEU A 44 -2.42 13.67 -8.89
N TYR A 45 -1.98 12.44 -8.65
CA TYR A 45 -2.03 11.86 -7.30
C TYR A 45 -1.09 12.58 -6.33
N GLY A 46 0.06 13.06 -6.80
CA GLY A 46 0.96 13.90 -5.98
C GLY A 46 0.29 15.18 -5.48
N ARG A 47 -0.60 15.77 -6.27
CA ARG A 47 -1.34 17.00 -5.92
C ARG A 47 -2.43 16.80 -4.87
N TYR A 48 -2.91 15.58 -4.64
CA TYR A 48 -4.01 15.32 -3.70
C TYR A 48 -3.71 15.85 -2.29
N SER A 49 -2.47 15.69 -1.83
CA SER A 49 -2.04 16.19 -0.53
C SER A 49 -2.21 17.71 -0.37
N GLN A 50 -1.95 18.47 -1.45
CA GLN A 50 -2.09 19.92 -1.46
C GLN A 50 -3.57 20.32 -1.51
N ILE A 51 -4.33 19.69 -2.41
CA ILE A 51 -5.77 19.93 -2.56
C ILE A 51 -6.51 19.72 -1.22
N TYR A 52 -6.23 18.62 -0.52
CA TYR A 52 -6.87 18.35 0.76
C TYR A 52 -6.47 19.33 1.86
N LYS A 53 -5.21 19.80 1.88
CA LYS A 53 -4.78 20.89 2.79
C LYS A 53 -5.50 22.20 2.49
N GLU A 54 -5.68 22.53 1.21
CA GLU A 54 -6.44 23.71 0.80
C GLU A 54 -7.91 23.59 1.19
N CYS A 55 -8.54 22.45 0.94
CA CYS A 55 -9.92 22.20 1.36
C CYS A 55 -10.09 22.35 2.88
N LEU A 56 -9.18 21.79 3.67
CA LEU A 56 -9.20 21.93 5.13
C LEU A 56 -9.08 23.41 5.55
N ARG A 57 -8.22 24.19 4.89
CA ARG A 57 -8.06 25.62 5.16
C ARG A 57 -9.29 26.44 4.77
N THR A 58 -9.90 26.12 3.62
CA THR A 58 -11.00 26.90 3.05
C THR A 58 -12.34 26.61 3.73
N TYR A 59 -12.64 25.34 4.01
CA TYR A 59 -13.94 24.91 4.53
C TYR A 59 -13.92 24.61 6.03
N GLY A 60 -12.74 24.59 6.66
CA GLY A 60 -12.60 24.27 8.07
C GLY A 60 -12.67 22.78 8.38
N ASN A 61 -12.43 22.45 9.65
CA ASN A 61 -12.22 21.07 10.08
C ASN A 61 -13.47 20.20 9.98
N ASP A 62 -14.63 20.70 10.43
CA ASP A 62 -15.85 19.88 10.54
C ASP A 62 -16.35 19.42 9.17
N HIS A 63 -16.39 20.33 8.20
CA HIS A 63 -16.78 20.00 6.82
C HIS A 63 -15.79 19.05 6.15
N PHE A 64 -14.48 19.30 6.35
CA PHE A 64 -13.45 18.43 5.79
C PHE A 64 -13.47 17.04 6.42
N GLU A 65 -13.68 16.91 7.72
CA GLU A 65 -13.75 15.61 8.41
C GLU A 65 -14.97 14.80 8.01
N TYR A 66 -16.12 15.46 7.81
CA TYR A 66 -17.31 14.81 7.26
C TYR A 66 -17.02 14.24 5.86
N TYR A 67 -16.43 15.06 4.98
CA TYR A 67 -16.01 14.62 3.65
C TYR A 67 -15.01 13.48 3.70
N ALA A 68 -13.97 13.59 4.54
CA ALA A 68 -12.90 12.62 4.68
C ALA A 68 -13.43 11.26 5.17
N SER A 69 -14.36 11.29 6.12
CA SER A 69 -14.98 10.09 6.68
C SER A 69 -15.91 9.42 5.66
N ARG A 70 -16.72 10.21 4.95
CA ARG A 70 -17.62 9.70 3.90
C ARG A 70 -16.86 9.02 2.76
N ASN A 71 -15.73 9.59 2.34
CA ASN A 71 -14.92 9.07 1.25
C ASN A 71 -13.83 8.09 1.70
N ARG A 72 -13.75 7.78 3.00
CA ARG A 72 -12.71 6.91 3.57
C ARG A 72 -11.30 7.32 3.14
N LEU A 73 -11.02 8.62 3.20
CA LEU A 73 -9.70 9.14 2.86
C LEU A 73 -8.63 8.45 3.70
N ARG A 74 -7.50 8.16 3.04
CA ARG A 74 -6.30 7.65 3.71
C ARG A 74 -5.89 8.58 4.84
N GLU A 75 -5.39 7.98 5.91
CA GLU A 75 -5.04 8.69 7.13
C GLU A 75 -3.93 9.74 6.91
N GLU A 76 -3.05 9.51 5.93
CA GLU A 76 -2.02 10.46 5.46
C GLU A 76 -2.58 11.85 5.08
N TYR A 77 -3.83 11.92 4.60
CA TYR A 77 -4.49 13.18 4.24
C TYR A 77 -5.26 13.82 5.38
N ARG A 78 -5.39 13.12 6.52
CA ARG A 78 -6.15 13.56 7.70
C ARG A 78 -5.25 14.04 8.84
N VAL A 79 -3.93 14.01 8.68
CA VAL A 79 -2.96 14.33 9.73
C VAL A 79 -3.20 15.70 10.38
N ASN A 80 -3.71 16.66 9.63
CA ASN A 80 -3.96 18.02 10.11
C ASN A 80 -5.34 18.23 10.74
N THR A 81 -6.19 17.22 10.77
CA THR A 81 -7.55 17.34 11.33
C THR A 81 -7.54 17.15 12.84
N ASN A 82 -8.52 17.74 13.53
CA ASN A 82 -8.60 17.63 15.00
C ASN A 82 -8.83 16.18 15.43
N SER A 83 -9.72 15.45 14.76
CA SER A 83 -9.99 14.03 15.05
C SER A 83 -8.76 13.14 14.98
N TYR A 84 -7.83 13.43 14.07
CA TYR A 84 -6.57 12.71 13.96
C TYR A 84 -5.64 13.05 15.14
N ARG A 85 -5.51 14.32 15.48
CA ARG A 85 -4.71 14.78 16.63
C ARG A 85 -5.25 14.22 17.94
N ASP A 86 -6.57 14.19 18.11
CA ASP A 86 -7.22 13.62 19.30
C ASP A 86 -7.00 12.11 19.39
N ARG A 87 -7.04 11.40 18.26
CA ARG A 87 -6.71 9.97 18.21
C ARG A 87 -5.24 9.75 18.60
N GLN A 88 -4.31 10.48 17.99
CA GLN A 88 -2.88 10.39 18.33
C GLN A 88 -2.61 10.71 19.80
N ALA A 89 -3.27 11.73 20.35
CA ALA A 89 -3.17 12.09 21.76
C ALA A 89 -3.69 10.94 22.65
N ARG A 90 -4.86 10.36 22.34
CA ARG A 90 -5.37 9.19 23.06
C ARG A 90 -4.42 8.02 22.98
N ASP A 91 -3.95 7.66 21.79
CA ASP A 91 -3.04 6.53 21.57
C ASP A 91 -1.72 6.72 22.33
N SER A 92 -1.21 7.95 22.41
CA SER A 92 -0.01 8.27 23.20
C SER A 92 -0.20 8.16 24.71
N GLN A 93 -1.45 8.25 25.20
CA GLN A 93 -1.80 8.13 26.62
C GLN A 93 -2.11 6.69 27.04
N ILE A 94 -2.21 5.74 26.10
CA ILE A 94 -2.47 4.34 26.44
C ILE A 94 -1.19 3.74 27.03
N SER A 95 -1.19 3.54 28.36
CA SER A 95 -0.10 2.87 29.05
C SER A 95 0.04 1.41 28.58
N MET A 96 1.27 1.05 28.17
CA MET A 96 1.67 -0.33 27.86
C MET A 96 2.24 -1.06 29.08
N ASP A 97 2.09 -0.52 30.30
CA ASP A 97 2.69 -1.08 31.52
C ASP A 97 2.21 -2.50 31.82
N HIS A 98 0.99 -2.83 31.41
CA HIS A 98 0.40 -4.17 31.53
C HIS A 98 1.18 -5.25 30.75
N ILE A 99 2.03 -4.87 29.81
CA ILE A 99 2.84 -5.79 28.99
C ILE A 99 4.23 -6.01 29.63
N ASN A 100 4.72 -5.13 30.51
CA ASN A 100 6.08 -5.15 31.06
C ASN A 100 6.52 -6.47 31.72
N PHE A 101 5.56 -7.23 32.27
CA PHE A 101 5.82 -8.49 32.95
C PHE A 101 5.53 -9.72 32.09
N TYR A 102 5.09 -9.53 30.84
CA TYR A 102 4.75 -10.64 29.95
C TYR A 102 6.03 -11.36 29.48
N LYS A 103 6.17 -12.61 29.91
CA LYS A 103 7.26 -13.49 29.45
C LYS A 103 6.78 -14.24 28.20
N ALA A 104 7.55 -14.17 27.12
CA ALA A 104 7.32 -15.03 25.97
C ALA A 104 7.47 -16.50 26.39
N SER A 105 6.57 -17.36 25.95
CA SER A 105 6.69 -18.80 26.16
C SER A 105 7.93 -19.33 25.43
N LYS A 106 8.65 -20.27 26.06
CA LYS A 106 9.80 -20.91 25.42
C LYS A 106 9.27 -21.80 24.29
N THR A 107 9.59 -21.47 23.03
CA THR A 107 9.33 -22.35 21.89
C THR A 107 10.40 -23.44 21.81
N SER A 108 10.07 -24.58 21.21
CA SER A 108 10.94 -25.77 21.12
C SER A 108 12.30 -25.50 20.48
N ASN A 109 12.40 -24.45 19.64
CA ASN A 109 13.60 -24.17 18.85
C ASN A 109 14.44 -23.03 19.44
N SER A 110 14.03 -22.40 20.56
CA SER A 110 14.74 -21.31 21.27
C SER A 110 15.17 -20.08 20.46
N GLU A 111 15.04 -20.08 19.13
CA GLU A 111 15.37 -18.96 18.24
C GLU A 111 14.20 -18.01 18.07
N TYR A 112 12.98 -18.55 17.97
CA TYR A 112 11.75 -17.75 17.90
C TYR A 112 11.34 -17.27 19.30
N GLY A 113 11.50 -15.96 19.55
CA GLY A 113 11.18 -15.30 20.83
C GLY A 113 12.38 -14.84 21.66
N SER A 114 13.59 -14.89 21.11
CA SER A 114 14.82 -14.34 21.72
C SER A 114 14.74 -12.82 21.92
N VAL A 115 13.99 -12.13 21.07
CA VAL A 115 13.61 -10.72 21.24
C VAL A 115 12.29 -10.68 21.98
N ARG A 116 12.28 -10.05 23.16
CA ARG A 116 11.03 -9.73 23.85
C ARG A 116 10.18 -8.87 22.92
N PRO A 117 8.92 -9.23 22.61
CA PRO A 117 8.02 -8.38 21.81
C PRO A 117 7.90 -6.97 22.39
N MET A 118 8.15 -6.81 23.70
CA MET A 118 8.22 -5.55 24.44
C MET A 118 9.23 -4.53 23.90
N HIS A 119 10.23 -4.93 23.11
CA HIS A 119 11.13 -3.95 22.45
C HIS A 119 10.51 -3.29 21.20
N LEU A 120 9.39 -3.82 20.69
CA LEU A 120 8.65 -3.22 19.57
C LEU A 120 7.66 -2.14 20.03
N PHE A 121 7.26 -2.17 21.30
CA PHE A 121 6.37 -1.20 21.90
C PHE A 121 7.20 -0.27 22.78
N LYS A 122 7.14 1.05 22.56
CA LYS A 122 7.76 2.02 23.46
C LYS A 122 7.02 1.97 24.79
N VAL A 123 7.54 1.17 25.71
CA VAL A 123 7.29 1.33 27.13
C VAL A 123 8.18 2.50 27.57
N PHE A 124 7.60 3.55 28.13
CA PHE A 124 8.35 4.65 28.73
C PHE A 124 8.88 4.24 30.11
#